data_AF-A0A9X1UFH0-F1
#
_entry.id   AF-A0A9X1UFH0-F1
#
_cell.length_a   1.000
_cell.length_b   1.000
_cell.length_c   1.000
_cell.angle_alpha   90.00
_cell.angle_beta   90.00
_cell.angle_gamma   90.00
#
_symmetry.space_group_name_H-M   'P 1'
#
loop_
_entity.id
_entity.type
_entity.pdbx_description
1 polymer ?
#
loop_
_entity_poly.entity_id
_entity_poly.type
_entity_poly.pdbx_seq_one_letter_code
_entity_poly.pdbx_strand_id
1 'polypeptide(L)'
;MKRLAVVIWSVFCVALAITGAYYLTALYLTMPTDMPYWVDMAIRFGFSFFLNNNMPDPDDMGVIALLIYFSISMAISGAMIGVVGIFLWRRTISFFLR
;
A
#
# COMPACT_ATOMS: atom_id res chain seq x y z
N MET A 1 -14.29 17.75 21.68
CA MET A 1 -13.32 18.24 20.68
C MET A 1 -12.15 17.28 20.43
N LYS A 2 -11.43 16.80 21.45
CA LYS A 2 -10.24 15.93 21.28
C LYS A 2 -10.48 14.64 20.47
N ARG A 3 -11.62 13.96 20.67
CA ARG A 3 -11.99 12.75 19.89
C ARG A 3 -12.18 13.02 18.40
N LEU A 4 -12.78 14.17 18.08
CA LEU A 4 -13.04 14.61 16.70
C LEU A 4 -11.71 14.93 15.98
N ALA A 5 -10.78 15.57 16.67
CA ALA A 5 -9.43 15.84 16.16
C ALA A 5 -8.64 14.56 15.85
N VAL A 6 -8.74 13.53 16.71
CA VAL A 6 -8.10 12.22 16.46
C VAL A 6 -8.69 11.56 15.21
N VAL A 7 -10.02 11.56 15.07
CA VAL A 7 -10.67 10.97 13.89
C VAL A 7 -10.24 11.68 12.61
N ILE A 8 -10.27 13.02 12.59
CA ILE A 8 -9.83 13.80 11.43
C ILE A 8 -8.36 13.51 11.10
N TRP A 9 -7.49 13.44 12.11
CA TRP A 9 -6.08 13.11 11.94
C TRP A 9 -5.88 11.71 11.35
N SER A 10 -6.59 10.71 11.89
CA SER A 10 -6.52 9.33 11.38
C SER A 10 -7.00 9.24 9.94
N VAL A 11 -8.11 9.91 9.60
CA VAL A 11 -8.63 9.95 8.22
C VAL A 11 -7.61 10.59 7.28
N PHE A 12 -6.97 11.68 7.71
CA PHE A 12 -5.92 12.33 6.94
C PHE A 12 -4.71 11.43 6.71
N CYS A 13 -4.24 10.71 7.74
CA CYS A 13 -3.15 9.74 7.61
C CYS A 13 -3.49 8.60 6.65
N VAL A 14 -4.72 8.07 6.72
CA VAL A 14 -5.19 7.02 5.80
C VAL A 14 -5.25 7.54 4.37
N ALA A 15 -5.78 8.74 4.15
CA ALA A 15 -5.81 9.36 2.83
C ALA A 15 -4.40 9.53 2.25
N LEU A 16 -3.44 10.03 3.04
CA LEU A 16 -2.05 10.15 2.62
C LEU A 16 -1.42 8.80 2.28
N ALA A 17 -1.74 7.73 3.03
CA ALA A 17 -1.20 6.39 2.77
C ALA A 17 -1.71 5.84 1.43
N ILE A 18 -3.00 6.01 1.16
CA ILE A 18 -3.62 5.63 -0.12
C ILE A 18 -2.99 6.42 -1.26
N THR A 19 -2.87 7.74 -1.12
CA THR A 19 -2.24 8.59 -2.14
C THR A 19 -0.78 8.20 -2.37
N GLY A 20 -0.01 7.99 -1.31
CA GLY A 20 1.39 7.56 -1.41
C GLY A 20 1.53 6.21 -2.12
N ALA A 21 0.68 5.24 -1.78
CA ALA A 21 0.66 3.94 -2.44
C ALA A 21 0.27 4.02 -3.91
N TYR A 22 -0.71 4.86 -4.25
CA TYR A 22 -1.11 5.12 -5.62
C TYR A 22 0.06 5.65 -6.46
N TYR A 23 0.78 6.66 -5.97
CA TYR A 23 1.95 7.20 -6.68
C TYR A 23 3.08 6.18 -6.82
N LEU A 24 3.39 5.43 -5.76
CA LEU A 24 4.38 4.35 -5.82
C LEU A 24 4.01 3.30 -6.86
N THR A 25 2.73 2.92 -6.92
CA THR A 25 2.21 1.95 -7.89
C THR A 25 2.26 2.51 -9.32
N ALA A 26 1.91 3.78 -9.49
CA ALA A 26 1.96 4.46 -10.80
C ALA A 26 3.37 4.53 -11.38
N LEU A 27 4.42 4.61 -10.55
CA LEU A 27 5.80 4.53 -11.03
C LEU A 27 6.09 3.22 -11.74
N TYR A 28 5.52 2.10 -11.28
CA TYR A 28 5.67 0.81 -11.98
C TYR A 28 5.01 0.80 -13.36
N LEU A 29 3.89 1.51 -13.54
CA LEU A 29 3.25 1.67 -14.84
C LEU A 29 4.07 2.50 -15.83
N THR A 30 4.97 3.36 -15.33
CA THR A 30 5.84 4.19 -16.19
C THR A 30 7.10 3.46 -16.66
N MET A 31 7.40 2.29 -16.11
CA MET A 31 8.56 1.49 -16.54
C MET A 31 8.14 0.64 -17.76
N PRO A 32 8.76 0.83 -18.94
CA PRO A 32 8.43 0.10 -20.17
C PRO A 32 9.09 -1.29 -20.15
N THR A 33 8.76 -2.09 -19.15
CA THR A 33 9.29 -3.44 -18.97
C THR A 33 8.13 -4.41 -18.82
N ASP A 34 8.19 -5.51 -19.58
CA ASP A 34 7.32 -6.66 -19.34
C ASP A 34 7.41 -7.11 -17.88
N MET A 35 6.33 -7.74 -17.39
CA MET A 35 6.26 -8.21 -16.01
C MET A 35 7.50 -9.07 -15.68
N PRO A 36 8.24 -8.75 -14.59
CA PRO A 36 9.43 -9.51 -14.26
C PRO A 36 9.12 -10.99 -14.07
N TYR A 37 9.97 -11.86 -14.62
CA TYR A 37 9.76 -13.32 -14.59
C TYR A 37 9.54 -13.88 -13.17
N TRP A 38 10.23 -13.31 -12.17
CA TRP A 38 10.07 -13.75 -10.78
C TRP A 38 8.67 -13.42 -10.21
N VAL A 39 8.04 -12.35 -10.68
CA VAL A 39 6.67 -11.96 -10.28
C VAL A 39 5.66 -12.91 -10.91
N ASP A 40 5.85 -13.25 -12.18
CA ASP A 40 5.04 -14.26 -12.89
C ASP A 40 5.06 -15.59 -12.14
N MET A 41 6.26 -16.07 -11.82
CA MET A 41 6.44 -17.32 -11.10
C MET A 41 5.82 -17.28 -9.70
N ALA A 42 5.96 -16.17 -8.97
CA ALA A 42 5.36 -16.00 -7.65
C ALA A 42 3.83 -16.00 -7.69
N ILE A 43 3.22 -15.33 -8.68
CA ILE A 43 1.77 -15.34 -8.88
C ILE A 43 1.29 -16.75 -9.21
N ARG A 44 1.91 -17.41 -10.19
CA ARG A 44 1.56 -18.80 -10.57
C ARG A 44 1.70 -19.76 -9.39
N PHE A 45 2.76 -19.62 -8.60
CA PHE A 45 2.97 -20.43 -7.41
C PHE A 45 1.88 -20.20 -6.36
N GLY A 46 1.52 -18.94 -6.09
CA GLY A 46 0.43 -18.60 -5.18
C GLY A 46 -0.91 -19.22 -5.61
N PHE A 47 -1.25 -19.14 -6.90
CA PHE A 47 -2.45 -19.76 -7.43
C PHE A 47 -2.41 -21.29 -7.38
N SER A 48 -1.26 -21.91 -7.70
CA SER A 48 -1.11 -23.36 -7.57
C SER A 48 -1.29 -23.82 -6.12
N PHE A 49 -0.76 -23.06 -5.15
CA PHE A 49 -0.84 -23.40 -3.74
C PHE A 49 -2.22 -23.14 -3.10
N PHE A 50 -2.83 -21.99 -3.37
CA PHE A 50 -4.09 -21.58 -2.73
C PHE A 50 -5.35 -21.93 -3.52
N LEU A 51 -5.26 -22.06 -4.84
CA LEU A 51 -6.40 -22.20 -5.76
C LEU A 51 -6.35 -23.51 -6.58
N ASN A 52 -5.59 -24.51 -6.10
CA ASN A 52 -5.59 -25.88 -6.58
C ASN A 52 -5.42 -26.00 -8.12
N ASN A 53 -4.43 -25.28 -8.66
CA ASN A 53 -4.09 -25.22 -10.09
C ASN A 53 -5.10 -24.55 -11.02
N ASN A 54 -6.08 -23.79 -10.52
CA ASN A 54 -6.81 -22.85 -11.37
C ASN A 54 -5.88 -21.69 -11.73
N MET A 55 -5.10 -21.84 -12.80
CA MET A 55 -4.19 -20.80 -13.26
C MET A 55 -5.00 -19.59 -13.77
N PRO A 56 -4.57 -18.36 -13.42
CA PRO A 56 -5.20 -17.16 -13.94
C PRO A 56 -4.95 -17.04 -15.45
N ASP A 57 -5.90 -16.41 -16.14
CA ASP A 57 -5.72 -16.09 -17.55
C ASP A 57 -4.51 -15.14 -17.72
N PRO A 58 -3.70 -15.29 -18.78
CA PRO A 58 -2.52 -14.45 -19.01
C PRO A 58 -2.82 -12.95 -18.99
N ASP A 59 -4.01 -12.56 -19.44
CA ASP A 59 -4.47 -11.17 -19.47
C ASP A 59 -4.72 -10.60 -18.06
N ASP A 60 -5.11 -11.45 -17.10
CA ASP A 60 -5.36 -11.05 -15.71
C ASP A 60 -4.08 -10.95 -14.88
N MET A 61 -2.99 -11.58 -15.32
CA MET A 61 -1.72 -11.62 -14.56
C MET A 61 -1.14 -10.22 -14.34
N GLY A 62 -1.30 -9.32 -15.30
CA GLY A 62 -0.86 -7.92 -15.17
C GLY A 62 -1.64 -7.16 -14.09
N VAL A 63 -2.96 -7.37 -14.01
CA VAL A 63 -3.82 -6.75 -12.98
C VAL A 63 -3.49 -7.30 -11.60
N ILE A 64 -3.27 -8.61 -11.50
CA ILE A 64 -2.86 -9.27 -10.25
C ILE A 64 -1.51 -8.73 -9.77
N ALA A 65 -0.53 -8.59 -10.66
CA ALA A 65 0.75 -8.00 -10.32
C ALA A 65 0.62 -6.55 -9.84
N LEU A 66 -0.22 -5.75 -10.50
CA LEU A 66 -0.49 -4.37 -10.10
C LEU A 66 -1.14 -4.28 -8.72
N LEU A 67 -2.07 -5.20 -8.41
CA LEU A 67 -2.66 -5.31 -7.08
C LEU A 67 -1.62 -5.68 -6.02
N ILE A 68 -0.72 -6.62 -6.31
CA ILE A 68 0.38 -6.98 -5.40
C ILE A 68 1.28 -5.77 -5.14
N TYR A 69 1.69 -5.05 -6.19
CA TYR A 69 2.50 -3.84 -6.04
C TYR A 69 1.77 -2.75 -5.26
N PHE A 70 0.47 -2.58 -5.48
CA PHE A 70 -0.35 -1.66 -4.72
C PHE A 70 -0.43 -2.07 -3.24
N SER A 71 -0.65 -3.35 -2.94
CA SER A 71 -0.67 -3.85 -1.57
C SER A 71 0.66 -3.65 -0.84
N ILE A 72 1.79 -3.92 -1.51
CA ILE A 72 3.12 -3.67 -0.94
C ILE A 72 3.33 -2.16 -0.74
N SER A 73 2.97 -1.34 -1.73
CA SER A 73 3.09 0.11 -1.64
C SER A 73 2.23 0.70 -0.52
N MET A 74 1.03 0.16 -0.29
CA MET A 74 0.15 0.50 0.83
C MET A 74 0.76 0.13 2.18
N ALA A 75 1.40 -1.03 2.29
CA ALA A 75 2.08 -1.45 3.51
C ALA A 75 3.25 -0.51 3.83
N ILE A 76 4.05 -0.15 2.82
CA ILE A 76 5.19 0.76 2.97
C ILE A 76 4.71 2.17 3.34
N SER A 77 3.79 2.75 2.56
CA SER A 77 3.28 4.10 2.80
C SER A 77 2.56 4.21 4.14
N GLY A 78 1.75 3.20 4.48
CA GLY A 78 1.03 3.10 5.74
C GLY A 78 1.97 3.01 6.93
N ALA A 79 3.03 2.20 6.85
CA ALA A 79 4.04 2.11 7.91
C ALA A 79 4.76 3.45 8.11
N MET A 80 5.22 4.08 7.03
CA MET A 80 5.91 5.38 7.11
C MET A 80 5.02 6.48 7.71
N ILE A 81 3.79 6.61 7.21
CA ILE A 81 2.85 7.63 7.69
C ILE A 81 2.37 7.32 9.10
N GLY A 82 2.19 6.05 9.45
CA GLY A 82 1.86 5.64 10.80
C GLY A 82 2.94 6.06 11.80
N VAL A 83 4.21 5.76 11.49
CA VAL A 83 5.35 6.17 12.34
C VAL A 83 5.41 7.70 12.48
N VAL A 84 5.44 8.42 11.35
CA VAL A 84 5.51 9.89 11.36
C VAL A 84 4.30 10.50 12.05
N GLY A 85 3.10 9.98 11.79
CA GLY A 85 1.85 10.43 12.35
C GLY A 85 1.80 10.29 13.87
N ILE A 86 2.32 9.19 14.41
CA ILE A 86 2.44 8.98 15.86
C ILE A 86 3.43 10.00 16.47
N PHE A 87 4.60 10.20 15.84
CA PHE A 87 5.59 11.17 16.33
C PHE A 87 5.04 12.61 16.34
N LEU A 88 4.38 13.02 15.25
CA LEU A 88 3.77 14.35 15.14
C LEU A 88 2.63 14.55 16.15
N TRP A 89 1.76 13.56 16.29
CA TRP A 89 0.65 13.61 17.25
C TRP A 89 1.17 13.74 18.70
N ARG A 90 2.19 12.96 19.07
CA ARG A 90 2.82 13.06 20.40
C ARG A 90 3.41 14.45 20.65
N ARG A 91 4.09 15.03 19.65
CA ARG A 91 4.66 16.37 19.75
C ARG A 91 3.58 17.44 19.93
N THR A 92 2.51 17.40 19.13
CA THR A 92 1.41 18.36 19.21
C THR A 92 0.69 18.30 20.56
N ILE A 93 0.44 17.10 21.11
CA ILE A 93 -0.14 16.96 22.46
C ILE A 93 0.78 17.54 23.53
N SER A 94 2.09 17.28 23.46
CA SER A 94 3.04 17.79 24.45
C SER A 94 3.14 19.32 24.47
N PHE A 95 2.94 19.96 23.31
CA PHE A 95 2.95 21.42 23.18
C PHE A 95 1.68 22.05 23.76
N PHE A 96 0.53 21.38 23.64
CA PHE A 96 -0.76 21.85 24.18
C PHE A 96 -0.92 21.68 25.71
N LEU A 97 0.01 20.97 26.37
CA LEU A 97 -0.01 20.71 27.82
C LEU A 97 0.99 21.60 28.60
N ARG A 98 1.79 22.41 27.91
CA ARG A 98 2.60 23.49 28.50
C ARG A 98 1.84 24.81 28.46
#